data_AF-X1AZV1-F1
#
_entry.id   AF-X1AZV1-F1
#
_cell.length_a   1.000
_cell.length_b   1.000
_cell.length_c   1.000
_cell.angle_alpha   90.00
_cell.angle_beta   90.00
_cell.angle_gamma   90.00
#
_symmetry.space_group_name_H-M   'P 1'
#
loop_
_entity.id
_entity.type
_entity.pdbx_description
1 polymer ?
#
loop_
_entity_poly.entity_id
_entity_poly.type
_entity_poly.pdbx_seq_one_letter_code
_entity_poly.pdbx_strand_id
1 'polypeptide(L)'
;LKTARIEKAKGIIAVLGSDADNLYICLTARSLNLKLKIIARAVKSKAIDKLKKAGADYVFSPEKIGGILLAAAALRPSVTSFLDAIVRGKHINLLLD
;
A
#
# COMPACT_ATOMS: atom_id res chain seq x y z
N LEU A 1 10.77 -14.09 -8.61
CA LEU A 1 11.23 -13.70 -7.26
C LEU A 1 12.66 -14.16 -6.97
N LYS A 2 13.02 -15.44 -7.17
CA LYS A 2 14.39 -15.95 -6.97
C LYS A 2 15.46 -15.24 -7.81
N THR A 3 15.19 -15.00 -9.10
CA THR A 3 16.07 -14.22 -9.98
C THR A 3 16.29 -12.78 -9.50
N ALA A 4 15.33 -12.24 -8.75
CA ALA A 4 15.42 -10.93 -8.09
C ALA A 4 16.05 -11.00 -6.67
N ARG A 5 16.57 -12.16 -6.26
CA ARG A 5 17.26 -12.39 -4.99
C ARG A 5 16.43 -12.03 -3.75
N ILE A 6 15.15 -12.39 -3.74
CA ILE A 6 14.18 -12.04 -2.69
C ILE A 6 14.61 -12.50 -1.28
N GLU A 7 15.40 -13.56 -1.18
CA GLU A 7 15.96 -14.10 0.05
C GLU A 7 16.90 -13.10 0.75
N LYS A 8 17.48 -12.16 -0.01
CA LYS A 8 18.35 -11.08 0.50
C LYS A 8 17.68 -9.70 0.42
N ALA A 9 16.48 -9.61 -0.13
CA ALA A 9 15.78 -8.34 -0.28
C ALA A 9 15.32 -7.81 1.08
N LYS A 10 15.28 -6.47 1.22
CA LYS A 10 14.74 -5.80 2.41
C LYS A 10 13.21 -5.73 2.39
N GLY A 11 12.60 -5.75 1.22
CA GLY A 11 11.15 -5.74 1.07
C GLY A 11 10.68 -5.94 -0.36
N ILE A 12 9.36 -6.06 -0.50
CA ILE A 12 8.64 -6.15 -1.77
C ILE A 12 7.35 -5.33 -1.70
N ILE A 13 6.97 -4.76 -2.83
CA ILE A 13 5.72 -4.02 -3.01
C ILE A 13 4.90 -4.73 -4.10
N ALA A 14 3.80 -5.38 -3.72
CA ALA A 14 2.90 -6.10 -4.62
C ALA A 14 1.71 -5.20 -5.01
N VAL A 15 1.74 -4.62 -6.21
CA VAL A 15 0.80 -3.57 -6.65
C VAL A 15 0.05 -3.91 -7.94
N LEU A 16 -0.12 -5.21 -8.22
CA LEU A 16 -0.84 -5.67 -9.40
C LEU A 16 -2.33 -5.32 -9.32
N GLY A 17 -3.00 -5.31 -10.49
CA GLY A 17 -4.42 -5.00 -10.63
C GLY A 17 -5.38 -6.08 -10.14
N SER A 18 -4.87 -7.20 -9.63
CA SER A 18 -5.65 -8.32 -9.11
C SER A 18 -5.25 -8.62 -7.67
N ASP A 19 -6.24 -8.71 -6.80
CA ASP A 19 -6.03 -9.15 -5.41
C ASP A 19 -5.47 -10.57 -5.34
N ALA A 20 -5.81 -11.44 -6.31
CA ALA A 20 -5.32 -12.82 -6.34
C ALA A 20 -3.82 -12.88 -6.65
N ASP A 21 -3.35 -12.04 -7.57
CA ASP A 21 -1.92 -12.00 -7.92
C ASP A 21 -1.10 -11.41 -6.78
N ASN A 22 -1.59 -10.34 -6.16
CA ASN A 22 -0.95 -9.76 -4.98
C ASN A 22 -0.92 -10.77 -3.82
N LEU A 23 -1.97 -11.56 -3.63
CA LEU A 23 -2.02 -12.64 -2.64
C LEU A 23 -0.96 -13.71 -2.93
N TYR A 24 -0.87 -14.15 -4.19
CA TYR A 24 0.13 -15.13 -4.61
C TYR A 24 1.56 -14.63 -4.38
N ILE A 25 1.83 -13.35 -4.68
CA ILE A 25 3.12 -12.73 -4.38
C ILE A 25 3.39 -12.73 -2.88
N CYS A 26 2.42 -12.34 -2.04
CA CYS A 26 2.61 -12.29 -0.58
C CYS A 26 2.95 -13.68 -0.02
N LEU A 27 2.18 -14.70 -0.38
CA LEU A 27 2.41 -16.08 0.06
C LEU A 27 3.81 -16.57 -0.37
N THR A 28 4.14 -16.39 -1.65
CA THR A 28 5.42 -16.84 -2.21
C THR A 28 6.60 -16.06 -1.61
N ALA A 29 6.46 -14.76 -1.42
CA ALA A 29 7.50 -13.92 -0.86
C ALA A 29 7.77 -14.26 0.60
N ARG A 30 6.70 -14.46 1.40
CA ARG A 30 6.81 -14.84 2.80
C ARG A 30 7.41 -16.24 2.98
N SER A 31 7.08 -17.18 2.11
CA SER A 31 7.65 -18.54 2.17
C SER A 31 9.15 -18.57 1.82
N LEU A 32 9.60 -17.69 0.92
CA LEU A 32 11.02 -17.57 0.54
C LEU A 32 11.85 -16.74 1.54
N ASN A 33 11.22 -15.77 2.22
CA ASN A 33 11.90 -14.92 3.18
C ASN A 33 10.95 -14.48 4.30
N LEU A 34 11.05 -15.17 5.44
CA LEU A 34 10.23 -14.90 6.63
C LEU A 34 10.45 -13.51 7.24
N LYS A 35 11.57 -12.83 6.95
CA LYS A 35 11.89 -11.49 7.48
C LYS A 35 11.61 -10.36 6.48
N LEU A 36 11.14 -10.67 5.27
CA LEU A 36 10.89 -9.69 4.24
C LEU A 36 9.79 -8.72 4.66
N LYS A 37 9.96 -7.42 4.42
CA LYS A 37 8.87 -6.45 4.53
C LYS A 37 7.98 -6.52 3.30
N ILE A 38 6.71 -6.86 3.46
CA ILE A 38 5.75 -7.03 2.36
C ILE A 38 4.69 -5.95 2.44
N ILE A 39 4.60 -5.12 1.40
CA ILE A 39 3.54 -4.12 1.23
C ILE A 39 2.68 -4.56 0.05
N ALA A 40 1.36 -4.62 0.23
CA ALA A 40 0.45 -5.07 -0.83
C ALA A 40 -0.64 -4.04 -1.12
N ARG A 41 -1.05 -3.97 -2.39
CA ARG A 41 -2.26 -3.30 -2.83
C ARG A 41 -3.45 -4.23 -2.70
N ALA A 42 -4.53 -3.73 -2.09
CA ALA A 42 -5.86 -4.31 -2.16
C ALA A 42 -6.73 -3.50 -3.12
N VAL A 43 -7.21 -4.13 -4.17
CA VAL A 43 -8.19 -3.54 -5.10
C VAL A 43 -9.57 -3.55 -4.45
N LYS A 44 -9.92 -4.63 -3.73
CA LYS A 44 -11.19 -4.75 -3.01
C LYS A 44 -10.97 -4.70 -1.50
N SER A 45 -11.81 -3.97 -0.78
CA SER A 45 -11.75 -3.88 0.69
C SER A 45 -11.71 -5.25 1.38
N LYS A 46 -12.46 -6.24 0.85
CA LYS A 46 -12.50 -7.61 1.39
C LYS A 46 -11.20 -8.41 1.22
N ALA A 47 -10.29 -7.96 0.36
CA ALA A 47 -9.00 -8.61 0.15
C ALA A 47 -7.97 -8.22 1.20
N ILE A 48 -8.18 -7.12 1.95
CA ILE A 48 -7.24 -6.62 2.94
C ILE A 48 -6.87 -7.70 3.96
N ASP A 49 -7.86 -8.34 4.56
CA ASP A 49 -7.62 -9.36 5.58
C ASP A 49 -6.96 -10.61 4.99
N LYS A 50 -7.27 -10.96 3.74
CA LYS A 50 -6.65 -12.08 3.04
C LYS A 50 -5.17 -11.81 2.77
N LEU A 51 -4.85 -10.61 2.30
CA LEU A 51 -3.47 -10.17 2.03
C LEU A 51 -2.63 -10.12 3.31
N LYS A 52 -3.20 -9.61 4.41
CA LYS A 52 -2.54 -9.66 5.73
C LYS A 52 -2.26 -11.09 6.17
N LYS A 53 -3.26 -11.97 6.10
CA LYS A 53 -3.11 -13.40 6.45
C LYS A 53 -2.11 -14.13 5.55
N ALA A 54 -1.96 -13.70 4.30
CA ALA A 54 -0.96 -14.22 3.37
C ALA A 54 0.48 -13.75 3.67
N GLY A 55 0.67 -12.88 4.68
CA GLY A 55 1.98 -12.42 5.12
C GLY A 55 2.33 -10.99 4.70
N ALA A 56 1.38 -10.21 4.15
CA ALA A 56 1.58 -8.78 3.96
C ALA A 56 1.62 -8.05 5.31
N ASP A 57 2.67 -7.27 5.55
CA ASP A 57 2.84 -6.46 6.77
C ASP A 57 1.96 -5.20 6.69
N TYR A 58 1.84 -4.61 5.49
CA TYR A 58 0.99 -3.46 5.22
C TYR A 58 0.14 -3.70 3.99
N VAL A 59 -1.13 -3.30 4.05
CA VAL A 59 -2.05 -3.41 2.93
C VAL A 59 -2.76 -2.08 2.73
N PHE A 60 -2.65 -1.52 1.52
CA PHE A 60 -3.28 -0.26 1.14
C PHE A 60 -4.28 -0.49 0.01
N SER A 61 -5.42 0.19 0.06
CA SER A 61 -6.35 0.27 -1.07
C SER A 61 -6.35 1.71 -1.60
N PRO A 62 -5.60 1.99 -2.68
CA PRO A 62 -5.63 3.29 -3.34
C PRO A 62 -7.03 3.71 -3.76
N GLU A 63 -7.89 2.76 -4.14
CA GLU A 63 -9.27 3.01 -4.55
C GLU A 63 -10.12 3.50 -3.38
N LYS A 64 -9.98 2.87 -2.21
CA LYS A 64 -10.67 3.32 -0.99
C LYS A 64 -10.18 4.70 -0.56
N ILE A 65 -8.86 4.91 -0.53
CA ILE A 65 -8.27 6.19 -0.15
C ILE A 65 -8.69 7.27 -1.13
N GLY A 66 -8.53 7.02 -2.44
CA GLY A 66 -8.94 7.92 -3.50
C GLY A 66 -10.43 8.26 -3.43
N GLY A 67 -11.30 7.27 -3.18
CA GLY A 67 -12.74 7.51 -3.00
C GLY A 67 -13.06 8.45 -1.84
N ILE A 68 -12.38 8.31 -0.70
CA ILE A 68 -12.53 9.23 0.44
C ILE A 68 -12.07 10.65 0.04
N LEU A 69 -10.94 10.76 -0.66
CA LEU A 69 -10.41 12.05 -1.11
C LEU A 69 -11.35 12.73 -2.12
N LEU A 70 -11.91 11.98 -3.05
CA LEU A 70 -12.87 12.48 -4.03
C LEU A 70 -14.17 12.96 -3.36
N ALA A 71 -14.69 12.20 -2.40
CA ALA A 71 -15.86 12.61 -1.63
C ALA A 71 -15.58 13.89 -0.81
N ALA A 72 -14.41 13.96 -0.16
CA ALA A 72 -13.99 15.15 0.57
C ALA A 72 -13.86 16.37 -0.36
N ALA A 73 -13.30 16.18 -1.56
CA ALA A 73 -13.18 17.23 -2.57
C ALA A 73 -14.55 17.76 -3.02
N ALA A 74 -15.51 16.86 -3.21
CA ALA A 74 -16.87 17.22 -3.62
C ALA A 74 -17.63 17.97 -2.52
N LEU A 75 -17.46 17.57 -1.25
CA LEU A 75 -18.20 18.16 -0.12
C LEU A 75 -17.55 19.43 0.43
N ARG A 76 -16.22 19.49 0.43
CA ARG A 76 -15.44 20.59 1.01
C ARG A 76 -14.17 20.81 0.18
N PRO A 77 -14.24 21.66 -0.88
CA PRO A 77 -13.13 21.88 -1.80
C PRO A 77 -11.83 22.34 -1.11
N SER A 78 -11.92 23.05 0.02
CA SER A 78 -10.76 23.55 0.78
C SER A 78 -9.91 22.46 1.46
N VAL A 79 -10.41 21.23 1.62
CA VAL A 79 -9.66 20.13 2.26
C VAL A 79 -8.70 19.44 1.27
N THR A 80 -8.93 19.62 -0.03
CA THR A 80 -8.08 19.03 -1.09
C THR A 80 -6.67 19.61 -1.11
N SER A 81 -6.52 20.91 -0.81
CA SER A 81 -5.24 21.61 -0.81
C SER A 81 -4.27 21.09 0.25
N PHE A 82 -4.78 20.64 1.40
CA PHE A 82 -3.95 20.04 2.46
C PHE A 82 -3.44 18.64 2.06
N LEU A 83 -4.30 17.84 1.43
CA LEU A 83 -3.96 16.49 0.99
C LEU A 83 -3.01 16.51 -0.20
N ASP A 84 -3.17 17.47 -1.12
CA ASP A 84 -2.25 17.69 -2.24
C ASP A 84 -0.83 18.09 -1.76
N ALA A 85 -0.74 18.86 -0.66
CA ALA A 85 0.55 19.20 -0.04
C ALA A 85 1.28 17.98 0.55
N ILE A 86 0.55 17.06 1.20
CA ILE A 86 1.10 15.82 1.76
C ILE A 86 1.56 14.85 0.67
N VAL A 87 0.76 14.68 -0.39
CA VAL A 87 1.05 13.73 -1.48
C VAL A 87 2.18 14.24 -2.38
N ARG A 88 2.28 15.56 -2.62
CA ARG A 88 3.34 16.14 -3.47
C ARG A 88 4.69 16.27 -2.77
N GLY A 89 4.79 15.99 -1.46
CA GLY A 89 6.04 16.10 -0.72
C GLY A 89 6.65 17.51 -0.79
N LYS A 90 5.82 18.57 -0.86
CA LYS A 90 6.34 19.91 -0.56
C LYS A 90 6.68 19.90 0.92
N HIS A 91 7.97 19.96 1.24
CA HIS A 91 8.56 20.03 2.59
C HIS A 91 7.54 20.47 3.64
N ILE A 92 6.92 19.50 4.31
CA ILE A 92 6.21 19.80 5.54
C ILE A 92 7.31 19.93 6.58
N ASN A 93 7.88 21.13 6.69
CA ASN A 93 8.53 21.52 7.93
C ASN A 93 7.42 21.53 8.98
N LEU A 94 7.17 20.38 9.61
CA LEU A 94 6.58 20.39 10.94
C LEU A 94 7.63 21.05 11.83
N LEU A 95 7.52 22.37 11.95
CA LEU A 95 8.04 23.08 13.11
C LEU A 95 7.27 22.51 14.30
N LEU A 96 7.88 21.51 14.95
CA LEU A 96 7.61 21.22 16.34
C LEU A 96 8.69 21.99 17.10
N ASP A 97 8.30 23.17 17.59
CA ASP A 97 8.93 23.79 18.76
C ASP A 97 8.57 22.96 20.01
#